data_AF-A0A402CNR6-F1
#
_entry.id   AF-A0A402CNR6-F1
#
_cell.length_a   1.000
_cell.length_b   1.000
_cell.length_c   1.000
_cell.angle_alpha   90.00
_cell.angle_beta   90.00
_cell.angle_gamma   90.00
#
_symmetry.space_group_name_H-M   'P 1'
#
loop_
_entity.id
_entity.type
_entity.pdbx_description
1 polymer ?
#
loop_
_entity_poly.entity_id
_entity_poly.type
_entity_poly.pdbx_seq_one_letter_code
_entity_poly.pdbx_strand_id
1 'polypeptide(L)'
;MSRYDGQPFLRFLDCYVLKAIGHLSAQHETALRQMAPALAKSYGMTGAWEAIVERQMDFPATLPAQIHELWVENVALAKARHIILDPEDFTTQFVDQNFLSEE
;
A
#
# COMPACT_ATOMS: atom_id res chain seq x y z
N MET A 1 7.20 -18.74 -2.91
CA MET A 1 5.90 -18.71 -2.22
C MET A 1 5.49 -17.26 -2.17
N SER A 2 4.52 -16.88 -2.98
CA SER A 2 4.11 -15.48 -3.13
C SER A 2 3.50 -15.02 -1.81
N ARG A 3 4.02 -13.95 -1.19
CA ARG A 3 3.41 -13.24 -0.03
C ARG A 3 1.90 -12.97 -0.23
N TYR A 4 1.46 -12.94 -1.48
CA TYR A 4 0.08 -12.71 -1.90
C TYR A 4 -0.79 -13.98 -2.01
N ASP A 5 -0.22 -15.18 -1.78
CA ASP A 5 -0.94 -16.46 -1.84
C ASP A 5 -1.76 -16.62 -0.55
N GLY A 6 -3.05 -16.29 -0.62
CA GLY A 6 -4.00 -16.37 0.51
C GLY A 6 -4.46 -15.03 1.08
N GLN A 7 -3.75 -13.93 0.80
CA GLN A 7 -4.14 -12.59 1.27
C GLN A 7 -4.14 -11.56 0.12
N PRO A 8 -5.18 -11.55 -0.72
CA PRO A 8 -5.31 -10.54 -1.78
C PRO A 8 -5.30 -9.12 -1.23
N PHE A 9 -5.69 -8.93 0.03
CA PHE A 9 -5.73 -7.64 0.73
C PHE A 9 -4.35 -6.97 0.83
N LEU A 10 -3.27 -7.73 1.09
CA LEU A 10 -1.92 -7.18 1.16
C LEU A 10 -1.52 -6.47 -0.14
N ARG A 11 -1.90 -7.04 -1.29
CA ARG A 11 -1.64 -6.42 -2.59
C ARG A 11 -2.31 -5.05 -2.73
N PHE A 12 -3.51 -4.88 -2.16
CA PHE A 12 -4.19 -3.59 -2.16
C PHE A 12 -3.49 -2.60 -1.23
N LEU A 13 -3.00 -3.05 -0.06
CA LEU A 13 -2.19 -2.22 0.84
C LEU A 13 -0.90 -1.76 0.19
N ASP A 14 -0.13 -2.66 -0.42
CA ASP A 14 1.11 -2.30 -1.12
C ASP A 14 0.82 -1.26 -2.21
N CYS A 15 -0.25 -1.47 -2.99
CA CYS A 15 -0.64 -0.49 -4.00
C CYS A 15 -1.15 0.84 -3.42
N TYR A 16 -1.77 0.84 -2.24
CA TYR A 16 -2.19 2.06 -1.54
C TYR A 16 -0.98 2.91 -1.13
N VAL A 17 0.05 2.27 -0.58
CA VAL A 17 1.32 2.93 -0.21
C VAL A 17 2.05 3.43 -1.47
N LEU A 18 2.16 2.61 -2.51
CA LEU A 18 2.73 3.03 -3.81
C LEU A 18 1.98 4.24 -4.39
N LYS A 19 0.66 4.28 -4.23
CA LYS A 19 -0.16 5.43 -4.67
C LYS A 19 0.15 6.68 -3.87
N ALA A 20 0.27 6.55 -2.55
CA ALA A 20 0.60 7.66 -1.66
C ALA A 20 1.96 8.29 -1.98
N ILE A 21 2.96 7.47 -2.34
CA ILE A 21 4.29 7.96 -2.75
C ILE A 21 4.38 8.35 -4.23
N GLY A 22 3.30 8.20 -5.01
CA GLY A 22 3.26 8.55 -6.45
C GLY A 22 3.95 7.55 -7.38
N HIS A 23 4.25 6.33 -6.92
CA HIS A 23 4.88 5.26 -7.70
C HIS A 23 3.87 4.22 -8.25
N LEU A 24 2.57 4.42 -8.05
CA LEU A 24 1.56 3.51 -8.60
C LEU A 24 1.43 3.66 -10.12
N SER A 25 1.77 2.59 -10.84
CA SER A 25 1.54 2.52 -12.28
C SER A 25 0.06 2.40 -12.65
N ALA A 26 -0.36 3.01 -13.75
CA ALA A 26 -1.74 2.93 -14.26
C ALA A 26 -2.21 1.48 -14.53
N GLN A 27 -1.27 0.59 -14.89
CA GLN A 27 -1.54 -0.84 -15.04
C GLN A 27 -1.95 -1.50 -13.71
N HIS A 28 -1.25 -1.17 -12.62
CA HIS A 28 -1.58 -1.67 -11.28
C HIS A 28 -2.94 -1.13 -10.85
N GLU A 29 -3.20 0.16 -11.06
CA GLU A 29 -4.50 0.74 -10.72
C GLU A 29 -5.66 0.08 -11.47
N THR A 30 -5.47 -0.23 -12.76
CA THR A 30 -6.48 -0.94 -13.56
C THR A 30 -6.73 -2.36 -13.04
N ALA A 31 -5.67 -3.09 -12.70
CA ALA A 31 -5.78 -4.43 -12.13
C ALA A 31 -6.54 -4.42 -10.80
N LEU A 32 -6.23 -3.47 -9.91
CA LEU A 32 -6.91 -3.31 -8.62
C LEU A 32 -8.39 -3.00 -8.80
N ARG A 33 -8.75 -2.13 -9.76
CA ARG A 33 -10.17 -1.85 -10.06
C ARG A 33 -10.93 -3.09 -10.52
N GLN A 34 -10.28 -3.99 -11.28
CA GLN A 34 -10.90 -5.26 -11.69
C GLN A 34 -11.06 -6.23 -10.52
N MET A 35 -10.16 -6.19 -9.54
CA MET A 35 -10.19 -7.05 -8.34
C MET A 35 -11.03 -6.45 -7.19
N ALA A 36 -11.27 -5.14 -7.20
CA ALA A 36 -12.08 -4.40 -6.24
C ALA A 36 -13.46 -5.03 -5.96
N PRO A 37 -14.26 -5.45 -6.96
CA PRO A 37 -15.56 -6.07 -6.69
C PRO A 37 -15.46 -7.42 -5.95
N ALA A 38 -14.41 -8.20 -6.18
CA ALA A 38 -14.18 -9.44 -5.44
C ALA A 38 -13.83 -9.12 -3.97
N LEU A 39 -12.96 -8.12 -3.75
CA LEU A 39 -12.60 -7.64 -2.43
C LEU A 39 -13.83 -7.09 -1.68
N ALA A 40 -14.59 -6.21 -2.33
CA ALA A 40 -15.84 -5.64 -1.84
C ALA A 40 -16.81 -6.73 -1.36
N LYS A 41 -16.98 -7.79 -2.15
CA LYS A 41 -17.83 -8.94 -1.79
C LYS A 41 -17.29 -9.71 -0.60
N SER A 42 -15.98 -9.94 -0.51
CA SER A 42 -15.35 -10.65 0.61
C SER A 42 -15.50 -9.90 1.93
N TYR A 43 -15.38 -8.57 1.92
CA TYR A 43 -15.49 -7.72 3.10
C TYR A 43 -16.90 -7.14 3.34
N GLY A 44 -17.87 -7.45 2.46
CA GLY A 44 -19.22 -6.88 2.53
C GLY A 44 -19.29 -5.37 2.33
N MET A 45 -18.26 -4.78 1.70
CA MET A 45 -18.16 -3.35 1.44
C MET A 45 -18.54 -3.01 -0.01
N THR A 46 -18.73 -1.73 -0.31
CA THR A 46 -18.97 -1.23 -1.67
C THR A 46 -18.21 0.08 -1.88
N GLY A 47 -17.71 0.31 -3.09
CA GLY A 47 -16.97 1.51 -3.46
C GLY A 47 -15.66 1.22 -4.18
N ALA A 48 -14.80 2.23 -4.26
CA ALA A 48 -13.44 2.09 -4.77
C ALA A 48 -12.61 1.20 -3.82
N TRP A 49 -11.63 0.49 -4.36
CA TRP A 49 -10.74 -0.37 -3.57
C TRP A 49 -10.02 0.42 -2.47
N GLU A 50 -9.67 1.69 -2.72
CA GLU A 50 -9.06 2.60 -1.74
C GLU A 50 -9.96 2.78 -0.51
N ALA A 51 -11.23 3.13 -0.72
CA ALA A 51 -12.19 3.30 0.36
C ALA A 51 -12.44 2.00 1.15
N ILE A 52 -12.34 0.84 0.49
CA ILE A 52 -12.44 -0.47 1.15
C ILE A 52 -11.24 -0.68 2.07
N VAL A 53 -10.02 -0.42 1.59
CA VAL A 53 -8.79 -0.54 2.38
C VAL A 53 -8.81 0.43 3.56
N GLU A 54 -9.15 1.69 3.31
CA GLU A 54 -9.21 2.74 4.32
C GLU A 54 -10.21 2.39 5.43
N ARG A 55 -11.39 1.90 5.08
CA ARG A 55 -12.39 1.47 6.07
C ARG A 55 -12.00 0.19 6.79
N GLN A 56 -11.41 -0.76 6.07
CA GLN A 56 -11.04 -2.05 6.65
C GLN A 56 -9.94 -1.90 7.71
N MET A 57 -9.02 -0.97 7.49
CA MET A 57 -7.89 -0.72 8.40
C MET A 57 -8.08 0.49 9.30
N ASP A 58 -9.23 1.17 9.21
CA ASP A 58 -9.52 2.44 9.89
C ASP A 58 -8.43 3.51 9.64
N PHE A 59 -7.95 3.60 8.39
CA PHE A 59 -6.90 4.55 8.05
C PHE A 59 -7.40 5.99 8.09
N PRO A 60 -6.65 6.90 8.73
CA PRO A 60 -6.97 8.31 8.66
C PRO A 60 -6.71 8.83 7.24
N ALA A 61 -7.53 9.77 6.79
CA ALA A 61 -7.35 10.44 5.49
C ALA A 61 -6.01 11.19 5.36
N THR A 62 -5.30 11.41 6.47
CA THR A 62 -3.95 11.99 6.52
C THR A 62 -2.84 10.96 6.30
N LEU A 63 -3.14 9.65 6.38
CA LEU A 63 -2.15 8.60 6.19
C LEU A 63 -1.38 8.70 4.85
N PRO A 64 -2.02 8.90 3.68
CA PRO A 64 -1.27 9.01 2.43
C PRO A 64 -0.30 10.20 2.42
N ALA A 65 -0.68 11.33 3.04
CA ALA A 65 0.22 12.47 3.20
C ALA A 65 1.42 12.13 4.09
N GLN A 66 1.17 11.47 5.23
CA GLN A 66 2.23 11.02 6.14
C GLN A 66 3.19 10.03 5.48
N ILE A 67 2.68 9.06 4.73
CA ILE A 67 3.49 8.10 3.97
C ILE A 67 4.38 8.84 2.96
N HIS A 68 3.83 9.82 2.24
CA HIS A 68 4.59 10.61 1.27
C HIS A 68 5.69 11.43 1.94
N GLU A 69 5.41 12.08 3.07
CA GLU A 69 6.42 12.81 3.86
C GLU A 69 7.54 11.87 4.35
N LEU A 70 7.15 10.73 4.92
CA LEU A 70 8.09 9.71 5.37
C LEU A 70 8.97 9.19 4.23
N TRP A 71 8.39 8.93 3.06
CA TRP A 71 9.12 8.51 1.86
C TRP A 71 10.15 9.56 1.44
N VAL A 72 9.75 10.83 1.33
CA VAL A 72 10.66 11.91 0.93
C VAL A 72 11.83 12.05 1.92
N GLU A 73 11.56 11.96 3.22
CA GLU A 73 12.60 12.01 4.25
C GLU A 73 13.55 10.79 4.17
N ASN A 74 13.01 9.59 4.00
CA ASN A 74 13.80 8.37 3.85
C ASN A 74 14.65 8.39 2.57
N VAL A 75 14.12 8.87 1.46
CA VAL A 75 14.87 9.05 0.21
C VAL A 75 16.02 10.05 0.42
N ALA A 76 15.78 11.16 1.11
CA ALA A 76 16.82 12.14 1.42
C ALA A 76 17.93 11.54 2.29
N LEU A 77 17.56 10.78 3.33
CA LEU A 77 18.50 10.09 4.21
C LEU A 77 19.28 8.99 3.48
N ALA A 78 18.60 8.19 2.67
CA ALA A 78 19.22 7.13 1.86
C ALA A 78 20.22 7.73 0.87
N LYS A 79 19.85 8.82 0.19
CA LYS A 79 20.74 9.56 -0.70
C LYS A 79 21.98 10.09 0.02
N ALA A 80 21.83 10.63 1.23
CA ALA A 80 22.96 11.06 2.06
C ALA A 80 23.90 9.90 2.44
N ARG A 81 23.36 8.68 2.54
CA ARG A 81 24.11 7.44 2.83
C ARG A 81 24.58 6.71 1.56
N HIS A 82 24.38 7.28 0.36
CA HIS A 82 24.67 6.63 -0.92
C HIS A 82 23.88 5.31 -1.14
N ILE A 83 22.72 5.19 -0.52
CA ILE A 83 21.79 4.07 -0.65
C ILE A 83 20.68 4.48 -1.64
N ILE A 84 20.32 3.57 -2.53
CA ILE A 84 19.15 3.71 -3.39
C ILE A 84 17.99 3.05 -2.67
N LEU A 85 16.98 3.84 -2.30
CA LEU A 85 15.77 3.32 -1.69
C LEU A 85 14.80 2.91 -2.80
N ASP A 86 14.39 1.64 -2.78
CA ASP A 86 13.41 1.12 -3.72
C ASP A 86 11.99 1.36 -3.19
N PRO A 87 11.07 1.92 -4.00
CA PRO A 87 9.71 2.20 -3.58
C PRO A 87 8.91 0.93 -3.27
N GLU A 88 9.18 -0.19 -3.95
CA GLU A 88 8.53 -1.48 -3.67
C GLU A 88 9.05 -2.08 -2.36
N ASP A 89 10.36 -1.95 -2.08
CA ASP A 89 10.94 -2.38 -0.80
C ASP A 89 10.37 -1.57 0.38
N PHE A 90 10.39 -0.24 0.27
CA PHE A 90 9.79 0.64 1.28
C PHE A 90 8.33 0.30 1.53
N THR A 91 7.57 0.09 0.46
CA THR A 91 6.17 -0.31 0.52
C THR A 91 6.00 -1.63 1.26
N THR A 92 6.75 -2.66 0.85
CA THR A 92 6.69 -3.99 1.44
C THR A 92 6.99 -3.92 2.94
N GLN A 93 8.06 -3.22 3.32
CA GLN A 93 8.48 -3.07 4.71
C GLN A 93 7.53 -2.23 5.54
N PHE A 94 6.94 -1.18 4.97
CA PHE A 94 5.93 -0.38 5.64
C PHE A 94 4.69 -1.22 5.92
N VAL A 95 4.20 -1.97 4.92
CA VAL A 95 3.05 -2.86 5.08
C VAL A 95 3.36 -3.97 6.07
N ASP A 96 4.57 -4.50 6.04
CA ASP A 96 5.00 -5.56 6.95
C ASP A 96 4.98 -5.08 8.41
N GLN A 97 5.67 -3.97 8.68
CA GLN A 97 5.82 -3.42 10.02
C GLN A 97 4.52 -2.89 10.62
N ASN A 98 3.61 -2.35 9.80
CA ASN A 98 2.38 -1.72 10.30
C ASN A 98 1.17 -2.66 10.28
N PHE A 99 1.14 -3.66 9.40
CA PHE A 99 -0.07 -4.46 9.14
C PHE A 99 0.12 -5.98 9.25
N LEU A 100 1.36 -6.48 9.16
CA LEU A 100 1.70 -7.90 9.31
C LEU A 100 2.47 -8.17 10.61
N SER A 101 2.38 -7.29 11.61
CA SER A 101 2.95 -7.57 12.93
C SER A 101 2.33 -8.86 13.49
N GLU A 102 2.99 -10.00 13.25
CA GLU A 102 2.71 -11.26 13.89
C GLU A 102 3.19 -11.13 15.34
N GLU A 103 2.27 -11.23 16.30
CA GLU A 103 2.59 -11.59 17.68
C GLU A 103 3.04 -13.06 17.75
#